data_AF-A0A7K4CMR1-F1
#
_entry.id   AF-A0A7K4CMR1-F1
#
_cell.length_a   1.000
_cell.length_b   1.000
_cell.length_c   1.000
_cell.angle_alpha   90.00
_cell.angle_beta   90.00
_cell.angle_gamma   90.00
#
_symmetry.space_group_name_H-M   'P 1'
#
loop_
_entity.id
_entity.type
_entity.pdbx_description
1 polymer ?
#
loop_
_entity_poly.entity_id
_entity_poly.type
_entity_poly.pdbx_seq_one_letter_code
_entity_poly.pdbx_strand_id
1 'polypeptide(L)'
;MSETKSKFKFSCTKCGKCCEDRGPVPLSLHDIELWASKQIIKNMFPYIKIRKSDAGLGLVLNMLGEKAPPKASEKKPSEDGDEDDLGADIVPKGKCPMYNKEGKTCLIHANRPAYCRAFPLGYEDGSYVIEMDTCPGLETKDEINKDLLKQMRDDAKRVFDDGHQLGLVLPVLQALIINAMQEASMRAMSRMSPEDLQKMEDLMKKMSEEKGKQDQPSK
;
A
#
# COMPACT_ATOMS: atom_id res chain seq x y z
N MET A 1 4.96 -22.41 36.74
CA MET A 1 5.17 -23.29 35.57
C MET A 1 5.70 -22.42 34.46
N SER A 2 6.94 -22.66 34.01
CA SER A 2 7.52 -21.92 32.88
C SER A 2 6.87 -22.44 31.62
N GLU A 3 5.99 -21.64 31.00
CA GLU A 3 5.55 -21.90 29.63
C GLU A 3 6.79 -21.83 28.73
N THR A 4 7.28 -22.99 28.33
CA THR A 4 8.29 -23.12 27.29
C THR A 4 7.76 -22.43 26.04
N LYS A 5 8.27 -21.22 25.75
CA LYS A 5 8.00 -20.50 24.50
C LYS A 5 8.22 -21.46 23.33
N SER A 6 7.13 -21.85 22.67
CA SER A 6 7.16 -22.72 21.49
C SER A 6 8.09 -22.11 20.44
N LYS A 7 9.03 -22.92 19.93
CA LYS A 7 9.92 -22.48 18.84
C LYS A 7 9.07 -22.24 17.59
N PHE A 8 9.20 -21.07 16.99
CA PHE A 8 8.54 -20.75 15.72
C PHE A 8 8.95 -21.75 14.62
N LYS A 9 7.95 -22.33 13.96
CA LYS A 9 8.11 -23.26 12.83
C LYS A 9 7.31 -22.73 11.65
N PHE A 10 7.91 -22.76 10.47
CA PHE A 10 7.24 -22.31 9.26
C PHE A 10 7.88 -22.88 8.00
N SER A 11 7.02 -23.30 7.06
CA SER A 11 7.40 -23.61 5.68
C SER A 11 6.30 -23.14 4.72
N CYS A 12 6.64 -22.24 3.78
CA CYS A 12 5.65 -21.74 2.84
C CYS A 12 5.21 -22.86 1.87
N THR A 13 3.96 -23.29 1.98
CA THR A 13 3.38 -24.35 1.14
C THR A 13 2.94 -23.88 -0.25
N LYS A 14 3.13 -22.60 -0.57
CA LYS A 14 2.61 -21.95 -1.79
C LYS A 14 1.10 -22.16 -1.99
N CYS A 15 0.35 -22.31 -0.89
CA CYS A 15 -1.09 -22.58 -0.94
C CYS A 15 -1.96 -21.45 -1.51
N GLY A 16 -1.41 -20.23 -1.63
CA GLY A 16 -2.15 -19.07 -2.15
C GLY A 16 -3.07 -18.37 -1.15
N LYS A 17 -3.35 -18.96 0.02
CA LYS A 17 -4.27 -18.37 1.03
C LYS A 17 -3.92 -16.91 1.37
N CYS A 18 -2.63 -16.63 1.62
CA CYS A 18 -2.14 -15.28 1.92
C CYS A 18 -2.21 -14.30 0.74
N CYS A 19 -2.69 -14.71 -0.43
CA CYS A 19 -2.82 -13.90 -1.64
C CYS A 19 -4.28 -13.75 -2.11
N GLU A 20 -5.20 -14.58 -1.64
CA GLU A 20 -6.58 -14.64 -2.16
C GLU A 20 -7.53 -13.64 -1.50
N ASP A 21 -7.37 -13.41 -0.20
CA ASP A 21 -8.17 -12.46 0.57
C ASP A 21 -7.30 -11.82 1.66
N ARG A 22 -6.65 -10.71 1.32
CA ARG A 22 -5.70 -10.02 2.20
C ARG A 22 -5.87 -8.50 2.10
N GLY A 23 -5.35 -7.77 3.08
CA GLY A 23 -5.16 -6.32 2.95
C GLY A 23 -4.03 -5.97 1.97
N PRO A 24 -3.90 -4.67 1.62
CA PRO A 24 -2.76 -4.14 0.88
C PRO A 24 -1.43 -4.58 1.48
N VAL A 25 -0.44 -4.82 0.63
CA VAL A 25 0.90 -5.22 1.09
C VAL A 25 1.72 -3.96 1.33
N PRO A 26 2.22 -3.68 2.55
CA PRO A 26 3.14 -2.56 2.75
C PRO A 26 4.42 -2.77 1.93
N LEU A 27 4.88 -1.68 1.32
CA LEU A 27 6.07 -1.66 0.48
C LEU A 27 7.12 -0.75 1.09
N SER A 28 8.37 -1.21 1.04
CA SER A 28 9.55 -0.41 1.34
C SER A 28 10.12 0.24 0.08
N LEU A 29 11.01 1.22 0.24
CA LEU A 29 11.82 1.74 -0.88
C LEU A 29 12.72 0.65 -1.48
N HIS A 30 13.18 -0.30 -0.67
CA HIS A 30 13.95 -1.45 -1.13
C HIS A 30 13.15 -2.35 -2.09
N ASP A 31 11.83 -2.47 -1.91
CA ASP A 31 10.97 -3.23 -2.82
C ASP A 31 10.85 -2.52 -4.18
N ILE A 32 10.75 -1.18 -4.16
CA ILE A 32 10.75 -0.36 -5.37
C ILE A 32 12.09 -0.49 -6.11
N GLU A 33 13.20 -0.41 -5.39
CA GLU A 33 14.55 -0.58 -5.94
C GLU A 33 14.74 -1.98 -6.55
N LEU A 34 14.31 -3.03 -5.84
CA LEU A 34 14.33 -4.40 -6.33
C LEU A 34 13.57 -4.52 -7.65
N TRP A 35 12.35 -4.00 -7.72
CA TRP A 35 11.55 -4.09 -8.94
C TRP A 35 12.07 -3.23 -10.09
N ALA A 36 12.65 -2.07 -9.78
CA ALA A 36 13.28 -1.19 -10.76
C ALA A 36 14.54 -1.83 -11.36
N SER A 37 15.43 -2.35 -10.51
CA SER A 37 16.67 -3.02 -10.94
C SER A 37 16.41 -4.29 -11.76
N LYS A 38 15.28 -4.97 -11.52
CA LYS A 38 14.82 -6.11 -12.32
C LYS A 38 13.97 -5.72 -13.53
N GLN A 39 13.76 -4.43 -13.78
CA GLN A 39 12.95 -3.88 -14.87
C GLN A 39 11.48 -4.37 -14.88
N ILE A 40 10.95 -4.80 -13.73
CA ILE A 40 9.56 -5.27 -13.58
C ILE A 40 8.64 -4.23 -12.94
N ILE A 41 9.18 -3.09 -12.49
CA ILE A 41 8.41 -2.03 -11.80
C ILE A 41 7.21 -1.53 -12.62
N LYS A 42 7.31 -1.49 -13.95
CA LYS A 42 6.22 -1.09 -14.86
C LYS A 42 4.96 -1.94 -14.69
N ASN A 43 5.14 -3.23 -14.36
CA ASN A 43 4.04 -4.17 -14.15
C ASN A 43 3.41 -4.00 -12.75
N MET A 44 4.12 -3.37 -11.81
CA MET A 44 3.64 -3.12 -10.45
C MET A 44 2.94 -1.77 -10.32
N PHE A 45 3.36 -0.79 -11.12
CA PHE A 45 2.93 0.61 -11.02
C PHE A 45 1.41 0.84 -10.94
N PRO A 46 0.55 0.14 -11.72
CA PRO A 46 -0.90 0.31 -11.63
C PRO A 46 -1.48 -0.01 -10.25
N TYR A 47 -0.77 -0.84 -9.48
CA TYR A 47 -1.20 -1.36 -8.19
C TYR A 47 -0.47 -0.70 -7.01
N ILE A 48 0.56 0.12 -7.24
CA ILE A 48 1.22 0.85 -6.17
C ILE A 48 0.38 2.09 -5.81
N LYS A 49 0.08 2.26 -4.52
CA LYS A 49 -0.68 3.38 -3.99
C LYS A 49 0.01 3.95 -2.76
N ILE A 50 -0.20 5.25 -2.53
CA ILE A 50 0.06 5.88 -1.25
C ILE A 50 -1.21 5.75 -0.42
N ARG A 51 -1.10 5.30 0.83
CA ARG A 51 -2.21 5.23 1.79
C ARG A 51 -1.80 5.84 3.13
N LYS A 52 -2.78 6.29 3.91
CA LYS A 52 -2.58 6.59 5.32
C LYS A 52 -2.34 5.29 6.10
N SER A 53 -1.50 5.39 7.12
CA SER A 53 -1.11 4.36 8.07
C SER A 53 -0.88 5.04 9.43
N ASP A 54 -0.68 4.25 10.47
CA ASP A 54 -0.45 4.78 11.83
C ASP A 54 0.82 5.65 11.91
N ALA A 55 1.83 5.34 11.09
CA ALA A 55 3.07 6.11 10.99
C ALA A 55 2.98 7.34 10.05
N GLY A 56 1.82 7.62 9.45
CA GLY A 56 1.65 8.67 8.44
C GLY A 56 1.35 8.10 7.05
N LEU A 57 2.01 8.59 6.01
CA LEU A 57 1.83 8.07 4.65
C LEU A 57 2.73 6.84 4.39
N GLY A 58 2.18 5.80 3.78
CA GLY A 58 2.92 4.60 3.40
C GLY A 58 2.70 4.22 1.94
N LEU A 59 3.65 3.49 1.37
CA LEU A 59 3.49 2.84 0.06
C LEU A 59 2.90 1.45 0.25
N VAL A 60 1.92 1.12 -0.58
CA VAL A 60 1.30 -0.21 -0.57
C VAL A 60 1.14 -0.77 -1.97
N LEU A 61 1.19 -2.10 -2.10
CA LEU A 61 0.63 -2.82 -3.22
C LEU A 61 -0.85 -3.06 -2.93
N ASN A 62 -1.71 -2.42 -3.72
CA ASN A 62 -3.15 -2.45 -3.60
C ASN A 62 -3.72 -3.78 -4.09
N MET A 63 -4.87 -4.19 -3.54
CA MET A 63 -5.52 -5.44 -3.90
C MET A 63 -6.52 -5.23 -5.04
N LEU A 64 -6.78 -6.30 -5.81
CA LEU A 64 -7.85 -6.34 -6.80
C LEU A 64 -9.19 -6.60 -6.13
N GLY A 65 -10.22 -5.93 -6.63
CA GLY A 65 -11.60 -6.14 -6.16
C GLY A 65 -11.83 -5.65 -4.74
N GLU A 66 -11.04 -4.67 -4.29
CA GLU A 66 -11.26 -3.98 -3.02
C GLU A 66 -12.71 -3.53 -2.94
N LYS A 67 -13.48 -4.16 -2.05
CA LYS A 67 -14.81 -3.69 -1.71
C LYS A 67 -14.60 -2.41 -0.90
N ALA A 68 -15.13 -1.29 -1.38
CA ALA A 68 -15.10 -0.05 -0.62
C ALA A 68 -15.55 -0.34 0.82
N PRO A 69 -14.90 0.26 1.84
CA PRO A 69 -15.39 0.13 3.20
C PRO A 69 -16.88 0.51 3.20
N PRO A 70 -17.73 -0.21 3.94
CA PRO A 70 -19.13 0.18 4.05
C PRO A 70 -19.14 1.66 4.43
N LYS A 71 -19.83 2.49 3.63
CA LYS A 71 -20.00 3.91 3.94
C LYS A 71 -20.39 3.99 5.41
N ALA A 72 -19.62 4.71 6.22
CA ALA A 72 -19.97 4.98 7.60
C ALA A 72 -21.43 5.43 7.59
N SER A 73 -22.31 4.58 8.10
CA SER A 73 -23.69 4.97 8.34
C SER A 73 -23.61 6.24 9.17
N GLU A 74 -24.26 7.31 8.72
CA GLU A 74 -24.40 8.57 9.43
C GLU A 74 -24.85 8.28 10.87
N LYS A 75 -23.90 8.13 11.79
CA LYS A 75 -24.20 8.17 13.22
C LYS A 75 -24.49 9.63 13.50
N LYS A 76 -25.74 9.91 13.90
CA LYS A 76 -26.12 11.21 14.45
C LYS A 76 -25.11 11.61 15.53
N PRO A 77 -24.72 12.89 15.63
CA PRO A 77 -23.81 13.35 16.66
C PRO A 77 -24.46 13.07 18.02
N SER A 78 -23.78 12.31 18.87
CA SER A 78 -24.06 12.33 20.30
C SER A 78 -23.42 13.60 20.87
N GLU A 79 -24.24 14.41 21.55
CA GLU A 79 -23.84 15.61 22.27
C GLU A 79 -23.06 15.22 23.52
N ASP A 80 -21.83 14.75 23.39
CA ASP A 80 -20.83 14.77 24.45
C ASP A 80 -19.46 14.80 23.77
N GLY A 81 -18.72 15.88 24.01
CA GLY A 81 -17.52 16.25 23.27
C GLY A 81 -16.31 15.42 23.67
N ASP A 82 -16.05 14.37 22.91
CA ASP A 82 -14.74 13.72 22.83
C ASP A 82 -14.18 13.93 21.41
N GLU A 83 -13.04 14.63 21.34
CA GLU A 83 -12.31 14.91 20.10
C GLU A 83 -11.78 13.61 19.47
N ASP A 84 -12.08 13.45 18.17
CA ASP A 84 -11.39 12.60 17.19
C ASP A 84 -11.30 11.08 17.46
N ASP A 85 -12.45 10.39 17.54
CA ASP A 85 -12.51 8.97 17.15
C ASP A 85 -12.68 8.84 15.63
N LEU A 86 -11.59 9.12 14.89
CA LEU A 86 -11.45 8.75 13.48
C LEU A 86 -11.36 7.22 13.41
N GLY A 87 -12.54 6.61 13.34
CA GLY A 87 -12.76 5.17 13.41
C GLY A 87 -11.77 4.35 12.58
N ALA A 88 -11.32 3.25 13.19
CA ALA A 88 -10.45 2.23 12.59
C ALA A 88 -10.72 2.06 11.09
N ASP A 89 -9.78 2.55 10.28
CA ASP A 89 -9.82 2.47 8.83
C ASP A 89 -10.05 1.01 8.41
N ILE A 90 -11.26 0.69 7.91
CA ILE A 90 -11.54 -0.62 7.34
C ILE A 90 -10.67 -0.76 6.09
N VAL A 91 -9.51 -1.41 6.24
CA VAL A 91 -8.59 -1.68 5.15
C VAL A 91 -9.26 -2.71 4.23
N PRO A 92 -9.65 -2.34 2.99
CA PRO A 92 -10.40 -3.23 2.13
C PRO A 92 -9.53 -4.42 1.73
N LYS A 93 -10.04 -5.63 1.99
CA LYS A 93 -9.39 -6.86 1.54
C LYS A 93 -9.69 -7.14 0.07
N GLY A 94 -8.79 -7.86 -0.57
CA GLY A 94 -8.98 -8.34 -1.92
C GLY A 94 -7.92 -9.33 -2.36
N LYS A 95 -7.94 -9.61 -3.66
CA LYS A 95 -7.01 -10.56 -4.28
C LYS A 95 -5.72 -9.85 -4.66
N CYS A 96 -4.58 -10.45 -4.34
CA CYS A 96 -3.27 -9.95 -4.76
C CYS A 96 -3.19 -9.89 -6.30
N PRO A 97 -2.80 -8.74 -6.89
CA PRO A 97 -2.70 -8.61 -8.34
C PRO A 97 -1.61 -9.50 -8.95
N MET A 98 -0.64 -9.93 -8.12
CA MET A 98 0.46 -10.79 -8.53
C MET A 98 0.18 -12.28 -8.36
N TYR A 99 -1.04 -12.66 -7.99
CA TYR A 99 -1.42 -14.06 -7.81
C TYR A 99 -2.27 -14.57 -8.98
N ASN A 100 -1.72 -15.55 -9.70
CA ASN A 100 -2.47 -16.33 -10.67
C ASN A 100 -3.25 -17.42 -9.93
N LYS A 101 -4.59 -17.30 -9.94
CA LYS A 101 -5.50 -18.22 -9.23
C LYS A 101 -5.60 -19.58 -9.94
N GLU A 102 -5.66 -19.57 -11.27
CA GLU A 102 -5.76 -20.80 -12.07
C GLU A 102 -4.50 -21.65 -11.92
N GLY A 103 -3.34 -21.00 -12.02
CA GLY A 103 -2.04 -21.65 -11.84
C GLY A 103 -1.59 -21.78 -10.39
N LYS A 104 -2.36 -21.29 -9.39
CA LYS A 104 -2.00 -21.21 -7.96
C LYS A 104 -0.57 -20.71 -7.71
N THR A 105 -0.15 -19.68 -8.43
CA THR A 105 1.25 -19.22 -8.45
C THR A 105 1.38 -17.73 -8.23
N CYS A 106 2.42 -17.33 -7.50
CA CYS A 106 2.83 -15.93 -7.39
C CYS A 106 3.73 -15.58 -8.58
N LEU A 107 3.30 -14.62 -9.40
CA LEU A 107 3.99 -14.17 -10.61
C LEU A 107 5.34 -13.50 -10.29
N ILE A 108 5.52 -13.02 -9.06
CA ILE A 108 6.76 -12.39 -8.59
C ILE A 108 7.42 -13.16 -7.46
N HIS A 109 7.24 -14.48 -7.36
CA HIS A 109 7.72 -15.26 -6.20
C HIS A 109 9.19 -14.99 -5.82
N ALA A 110 10.07 -14.88 -6.82
CA ALA A 110 11.50 -14.58 -6.63
C ALA A 110 11.80 -13.11 -6.28
N ASN A 111 10.88 -12.19 -6.60
CA ASN A 111 11.00 -10.75 -6.39
C ASN A 111 9.90 -10.23 -5.45
N ARG A 112 9.45 -11.07 -4.50
CA ARG A 112 8.41 -10.71 -3.54
C ARG A 112 8.90 -9.57 -2.65
N PRO A 113 8.01 -8.64 -2.25
CA PRO A 113 8.38 -7.59 -1.32
C PRO A 113 8.76 -8.16 0.06
N ALA A 114 9.50 -7.39 0.85
CA ALA A 114 9.98 -7.80 2.18
C ALA A 114 8.86 -8.37 3.06
N TYR A 115 7.71 -7.71 3.11
CA TYR A 115 6.53 -8.19 3.82
C TYR A 115 6.14 -9.61 3.41
N CYS A 116 6.06 -9.89 2.10
CA CYS A 116 5.68 -11.22 1.60
C CYS A 116 6.76 -12.29 1.79
N ARG A 117 8.01 -11.90 2.05
CA ARG A 117 9.09 -12.84 2.42
C ARG A 117 9.08 -13.14 3.92
N ALA A 118 8.73 -12.16 4.74
CA ALA A 118 8.57 -12.30 6.19
C ALA A 118 7.31 -13.05 6.58
N PHE A 119 6.23 -12.93 5.81
CA PHE A 119 4.93 -13.52 6.13
C PHE A 119 5.01 -15.04 6.43
N PRO A 120 4.36 -15.53 7.51
CA PRO A 120 3.38 -14.86 8.38
C PRO A 120 3.99 -14.14 9.59
N LEU A 121 5.31 -13.97 9.64
CA LEU A 121 6.00 -13.29 10.72
C LEU A 121 5.95 -11.77 10.51
N GLY A 122 5.39 -11.05 11.49
CA GLY A 122 5.40 -9.59 11.58
C GLY A 122 6.33 -9.10 12.69
N TYR A 123 6.53 -7.79 12.75
CA TYR A 123 7.28 -7.12 13.82
C TYR A 123 6.52 -5.87 14.28
N GLU A 124 6.28 -5.79 15.58
CA GLU A 124 5.54 -4.72 16.25
C GLU A 124 6.27 -4.35 17.54
N ASP A 125 6.67 -3.08 17.65
CA ASP A 125 7.17 -2.44 18.88
C ASP A 125 8.17 -3.28 19.69
N GLY A 126 9.20 -3.78 19.02
CA GLY A 126 10.25 -4.56 19.68
C GLY A 126 10.03 -6.08 19.66
N SER A 127 8.86 -6.55 19.24
CA SER A 127 8.44 -7.95 19.33
C SER A 127 8.04 -8.54 17.98
N TYR A 128 8.20 -9.86 17.82
CA TYR A 128 7.74 -10.58 16.64
C TYR A 128 6.36 -11.17 16.87
N VAL A 129 5.47 -11.01 15.90
CA VAL A 129 4.08 -11.46 15.96
C VAL A 129 3.74 -12.40 14.79
N ILE A 130 2.67 -13.18 14.93
CA ILE A 130 2.13 -14.01 13.84
C ILE A 130 0.88 -13.33 13.31
N GLU A 131 0.96 -12.83 12.08
CA GLU A 131 -0.13 -12.05 11.46
C GLU A 131 -1.26 -12.94 10.92
N MET A 132 -1.00 -14.23 10.72
CA MET A 132 -2.01 -15.22 10.29
C MET A 132 -1.71 -16.59 10.91
N ASP A 133 -2.39 -16.87 12.01
CA ASP A 133 -2.34 -18.16 12.74
C ASP A 133 -2.88 -19.35 11.91
N THR A 134 -3.83 -19.09 11.01
CA THR A 134 -4.42 -20.08 10.10
C THR A 134 -3.57 -20.38 8.85
N CYS A 135 -2.34 -19.88 8.79
CA CYS A 135 -1.43 -20.15 7.69
C CYS A 135 -1.02 -21.63 7.70
N PRO A 136 -1.30 -22.43 6.64
CA PRO A 136 -0.96 -23.86 6.62
C PRO A 136 0.53 -24.13 6.78
N GLY A 137 1.38 -23.14 6.49
CA GLY A 137 2.82 -23.26 6.68
C GLY A 137 3.25 -23.34 8.16
N LEU A 138 2.40 -22.94 9.10
CA LEU A 138 2.66 -23.02 10.55
C LEU A 138 2.42 -24.41 11.13
N GLU A 139 1.63 -25.25 10.44
CA GLU A 139 1.34 -26.63 10.87
C GLU A 139 2.46 -27.62 10.52
N THR A 140 3.54 -27.14 9.90
CA THR A 140 4.66 -28.00 9.52
C THR A 140 5.37 -28.59 10.75
N LYS A 141 5.74 -29.86 10.65
CA LYS A 141 6.54 -30.54 11.67
C LYS A 141 8.03 -30.19 11.55
N ASP A 142 8.46 -29.78 10.37
CA ASP A 142 9.85 -29.48 10.05
C ASP A 142 10.34 -28.26 10.84
N GLU A 143 11.57 -28.34 11.34
CA GLU A 143 12.23 -27.18 11.90
C GLU A 143 12.51 -26.15 10.80
N ILE A 144 12.28 -24.88 11.10
CA ILE A 144 12.65 -23.81 10.18
C ILE A 144 14.17 -23.73 10.06
N ASN A 145 14.67 -23.59 8.83
CA ASN A 145 16.08 -23.31 8.59
C ASN A 145 16.47 -22.00 9.31
N LYS A 146 17.61 -21.99 10.02
CA LYS A 146 18.07 -20.84 10.81
C LYS A 146 18.31 -19.59 9.98
N ASP A 147 18.84 -19.74 8.77
CA ASP A 147 19.10 -18.63 7.85
C ASP A 147 17.79 -18.08 7.31
N LEU A 148 16.83 -18.95 7.00
CA LEU A 148 15.48 -18.54 6.60
C LEU A 148 14.78 -17.78 7.74
N LEU A 149 14.86 -18.29 8.98
CA LEU A 149 14.29 -17.60 10.14
C LEU A 149 14.94 -16.23 10.36
N LYS A 150 16.27 -16.14 10.24
CA LYS A 150 16.99 -14.87 10.32
C LYS A 150 16.53 -13.91 9.22
N GLN A 151 16.42 -14.39 7.99
CA GLN A 151 15.94 -13.58 6.87
C GLN A 151 14.50 -13.07 7.12
N MET A 152 13.59 -13.92 7.56
CA MET A 152 12.21 -13.51 7.85
C MET A 152 12.15 -12.46 8.95
N ARG A 153 13.00 -12.57 9.98
CA ARG A 153 13.11 -11.59 11.07
C ARG A 153 13.68 -10.25 10.59
N ASP A 154 14.71 -10.30 9.75
CA ASP A 154 15.34 -9.13 9.16
C ASP A 154 14.35 -8.41 8.21
N ASP A 155 13.59 -9.17 7.40
CA ASP A 155 12.55 -8.64 6.51
C ASP A 155 11.37 -8.05 7.30
N ALA A 156 10.88 -8.72 8.36
CA ALA A 156 9.79 -8.22 9.20
C ALA A 156 10.17 -6.90 9.90
N LYS A 157 11.37 -6.85 10.48
CA LYS A 157 11.89 -5.63 11.10
C LYS A 157 12.05 -4.50 10.09
N ARG A 158 12.59 -4.81 8.90
CA ARG A 158 12.71 -3.83 7.82
C ARG A 158 11.37 -3.24 7.42
N VAL A 159 10.32 -4.06 7.29
CA VAL A 159 8.98 -3.56 6.95
C VAL A 159 8.49 -2.54 7.99
N PHE A 160 8.69 -2.85 9.28
CA PHE A 160 8.33 -1.94 10.36
C PHE A 160 9.14 -0.64 10.31
N ASP A 161 10.47 -0.74 10.25
CA ASP A 161 11.39 0.41 10.24
C ASP A 161 11.18 1.29 8.99
N ASP A 162 11.11 0.68 7.80
CA ASP A 162 10.90 1.38 6.53
C ASP A 162 9.49 1.98 6.45
N GLY A 163 8.49 1.36 7.08
CA GLY A 163 7.14 1.90 7.21
C GLY A 163 7.13 3.23 7.97
N HIS A 164 7.83 3.28 9.12
CA HIS A 164 8.01 4.51 9.89
C HIS A 164 8.79 5.56 9.11
N GLN A 165 9.88 5.15 8.43
CA GLN A 165 10.66 6.05 7.60
C GLN A 165 9.83 6.68 6.48
N LEU A 166 9.02 5.88 5.77
CA LEU A 166 8.14 6.36 4.72
C LEU A 166 7.08 7.33 5.27
N GLY A 167 6.53 7.02 6.44
CA GLY A 167 5.61 7.88 7.18
C GLY A 167 6.11 9.32 7.34
N LEU A 168 7.40 9.45 7.66
CA LEU A 168 8.08 10.73 7.85
C LEU A 168 8.49 11.40 6.54
N VAL A 169 9.02 10.62 5.58
CA VAL A 169 9.70 11.17 4.38
C VAL A 169 8.72 11.46 3.24
N LEU A 170 7.66 10.66 3.07
CA LEU A 170 6.74 10.84 1.94
C LEU A 170 6.03 12.20 1.92
N PRO A 171 5.52 12.76 3.04
CA PRO A 171 4.94 14.10 3.03
C PRO A 171 5.91 15.18 2.56
N VAL A 172 7.19 15.08 2.98
CA VAL A 172 8.24 16.01 2.58
C VAL A 172 8.54 15.89 1.09
N LEU A 173 8.70 14.67 0.58
CA LEU A 173 8.90 14.42 -0.85
C LEU A 173 7.72 14.93 -1.69
N GLN A 174 6.49 14.69 -1.24
CA GLN A 174 5.30 15.19 -1.92
C GLN A 174 5.29 16.71 -2.00
N ALA A 175 5.62 17.42 -0.91
CA ALA A 175 5.70 18.87 -0.91
C ALA A 175 6.79 19.39 -1.87
N LEU A 176 7.98 18.77 -1.88
CA LEU A 176 9.07 19.13 -2.79
C LEU A 176 8.68 18.93 -4.27
N ILE A 177 8.02 17.82 -4.59
CA ILE A 177 7.55 17.54 -5.95
C ILE A 177 6.51 18.57 -6.38
N ILE A 178 5.54 18.89 -5.52
CA ILE A 178 4.51 19.90 -5.81
C ILE A 178 5.15 21.26 -6.05
N ASN A 179 6.10 21.68 -5.20
CA ASN A 179 6.81 22.95 -5.37
C ASN A 179 7.59 22.99 -6.68
N ALA A 180 8.32 21.93 -7.02
CA ALA A 180 9.06 21.85 -8.29
C ALA A 180 8.11 21.91 -9.51
N MET A 181 6.96 21.26 -9.44
CA MET A 181 5.94 21.32 -10.48
C MET A 181 5.32 22.71 -10.61
N GLN A 182 5.04 23.39 -9.49
CA GLN A 182 4.54 24.77 -9.48
C GLN A 182 5.55 25.74 -10.09
N GLU A 183 6.83 25.62 -9.74
CA GLU A 183 7.91 26.41 -10.35
C GLU A 183 8.00 26.18 -11.85
N ALA A 184 7.96 24.91 -12.29
CA ALA A 184 7.99 24.57 -13.71
C ALA A 184 6.78 25.15 -14.46
N SER A 185 5.58 25.09 -13.85
CA SER A 185 4.36 25.67 -14.39
C SER A 185 4.44 27.20 -14.49
N MET A 186 4.89 27.89 -13.43
CA MET A 186 5.08 29.34 -13.44
C MET A 186 6.09 29.77 -14.50
N ARG A 187 7.22 29.06 -14.65
CA ARG A 187 8.21 29.34 -15.70
C ARG A 187 7.62 29.13 -17.09
N ALA A 188 6.83 28.09 -17.30
CA ALA A 188 6.14 27.86 -18.57
C ALA A 188 5.16 29.00 -18.89
N MET A 189 4.34 29.42 -17.91
CA MET A 189 3.40 30.54 -18.08
C MET A 189 4.12 31.87 -18.36
N SER A 190 5.24 32.15 -17.69
CA SER A 190 6.02 33.38 -17.91
C SER A 190 6.64 33.49 -19.32
N ARG A 191 6.73 32.37 -20.04
CA ARG A 191 7.27 32.29 -21.41
C ARG A 191 6.19 32.24 -22.48
N MET A 192 4.91 32.22 -22.09
CA MET A 192 3.79 32.25 -23.05
C MET A 192 3.58 33.66 -23.56
N SER A 193 3.29 33.78 -24.87
CA SER A 193 2.85 35.05 -25.44
C SER A 193 1.43 35.40 -24.95
N PRO A 194 1.03 36.69 -24.99
CA PRO A 194 -0.34 37.08 -24.66
C PRO A 194 -1.41 36.33 -25.49
N GLU A 195 -1.09 36.00 -26.74
CA GLU A 195 -1.99 35.23 -27.62
C GLU A 195 -2.16 33.77 -27.16
N ASP A 196 -1.10 33.15 -26.64
CA ASP A 196 -1.14 31.77 -26.14
C ASP A 196 -1.84 31.68 -24.77
N LEU A 197 -1.69 32.70 -23.93
CA LEU A 197 -2.45 32.85 -22.68
C LEU A 197 -3.96 32.94 -22.97
N GLN A 198 -4.35 33.75 -23.96
CA GLN A 198 -5.75 33.94 -24.31
C GLN A 198 -6.38 32.67 -24.92
N LYS A 199 -5.63 31.93 -25.75
CA LYS A 199 -6.07 30.60 -26.25
C LYS A 199 -6.24 29.59 -25.11
N MET A 200 -5.36 29.60 -24.10
CA MET A 200 -5.47 28.75 -22.92
C MET A 200 -6.71 29.09 -22.08
N GLU A 201 -6.99 30.37 -21.84
CA GLU A 201 -8.19 30.82 -21.13
C GLU A 201 -9.47 30.44 -21.86
N ASP A 202 -9.51 30.63 -23.19
CA ASP A 202 -10.65 30.24 -24.03
C ASP A 202 -10.90 28.73 -24.01
N LEU A 203 -9.84 27.91 -24.02
CA LEU A 203 -9.94 26.46 -23.89
C LEU A 203 -10.42 26.03 -22.50
N MET A 204 -9.91 26.64 -21.43
CA MET A 204 -10.36 26.35 -20.05
C MET A 204 -11.83 26.71 -19.86
N LYS A 205 -12.27 27.85 -20.40
CA LYS A 205 -13.66 28.28 -20.36
C LYS A 205 -14.58 27.31 -21.10
N LYS A 206 -14.22 26.90 -22.32
CA LYS A 206 -14.98 25.88 -23.09
C LYS A 206 -15.09 24.54 -22.35
N MET A 207 -14.00 24.04 -21.77
CA MET A 207 -14.03 22.80 -20.98
C MET A 207 -14.93 22.89 -19.74
N SER A 208 -14.99 24.07 -19.09
CA SER A 208 -15.88 24.30 -17.95
C SER A 208 -17.36 24.35 -18.35
N GLU A 209 -17.67 24.96 -19.51
CA GLU A 209 -19.02 25.05 -20.06
C GLU A 209 -19.54 23.69 -20.58
N GLU A 210 -18.66 22.85 -21.12
CA GLU A 210 -19.01 21.49 -21.56
C GLU A 210 -19.28 20.53 -20.39
N LYS A 211 -18.49 20.62 -19.30
CA LYS A 211 -18.77 19.85 -18.07
C LYS A 211 -20.09 20.26 -17.42
N GLY A 212 -20.42 21.56 -17.42
CA GLY A 212 -21.72 22.04 -16.90
C GLY A 212 -22.95 21.59 -17.70
N LYS A 213 -22.78 21.14 -18.96
CA LYS A 213 -23.87 20.64 -19.82
C LYS A 213 -24.08 19.13 -19.71
N GLN A 214 -23.11 18.36 -19.19
CA GLN A 214 -23.25 16.91 -19.00
C GLN A 214 -23.91 16.50 -17.68
N ASP A 215 -24.03 17.43 -16.71
CA ASP A 215 -24.66 17.18 -15.39
C ASP A 215 -26.16 17.57 -15.32
N GLN A 216 -26.82 17.89 -16.44
CA GLN A 216 -28.28 18.03 -16.47
C GLN A 216 -28.94 16.67 -16.75
N PRO A 217 -29.66 16.06 -15.79
CA PRO A 217 -30.41 14.85 -16.06
C PRO A 217 -31.54 15.16 -17.05
N SER A 218 -31.57 14.42 -18.15
CA SER A 218 -32.69 14.43 -19.10
C SER A 218 -33.97 14.05 -18.35
N LYS A 219 -34.93 14.97 -18.34
CA LYS A 219 -36.30 14.74 -17.86
C LYS A 219 -37.03 13.72 -18.71
#